data_AF-A0A667XXE2-F1
#
_entry.id   AF-A0A667XXE2-F1
#
_cell.length_a   1.000
_cell.length_b   1.000
_cell.length_c   1.000
_cell.angle_alpha   90.00
_cell.angle_beta   90.00
_cell.angle_gamma   90.00
#
_symmetry.space_group_name_H-M   'P 1'
#
loop_
_entity.id
_entity.type
_entity.pdbx_description
1 polymer ?
#
loop_
_entity_poly.entity_id
_entity_poly.type
_entity_poly.pdbx_seq_one_letter_code
_entity_poly.pdbx_strand_id
1 'polypeptide(L)'
;MVHKIIKLAVTDVRFPTSLEQHGSDAMHRDPDYSAAYVVISTDVGLRGYGLTFTVGRGTEIVVCAVEALAGLVVGKSLEEIISDFRGFYRLLTSDGQMRWIGPEKGVIHLATAAVLNAVWDLWARAEGKVGCGDPKQIVSCIDFRYITDALTEQEALDILMKAQEEDQMLKEGYPAYTTSCAWMGYSDQQLKQLCTDALNNGWTKFKMKVGADLEDDIRRCRLIRQMIGPDNTLMIDANQRWDVGEAIAWVSRLAEFRPLWIEEPTSPDDILGHAAISKALAPLGIRVATGEQTHQKKCTLHHQCV
;
A
#
# COMPACT_ATOMS: atom_id res chain seq x y z
N MET A 1 12.26 -30.59 6.33
CA MET A 1 13.58 -30.48 5.65
C MET A 1 14.16 -29.15 6.05
N VAL A 2 15.48 -28.96 6.08
CA VAL A 2 16.07 -27.65 6.44
C VAL A 2 16.39 -26.90 5.14
N HIS A 3 15.85 -25.71 4.95
CA HIS A 3 16.09 -24.88 3.76
C HIS A 3 16.95 -23.67 4.17
N LYS A 4 18.27 -23.83 4.10
CA LYS A 4 19.21 -22.80 4.56
C LYS A 4 19.31 -21.69 3.53
N ILE A 5 19.09 -20.45 3.95
CA ILE A 5 19.27 -19.27 3.11
C ILE A 5 20.77 -19.05 2.90
N ILE A 6 21.22 -19.19 1.66
CA ILE A 6 22.64 -19.03 1.29
C ILE A 6 22.93 -17.69 0.63
N LYS A 7 21.90 -17.01 0.13
CA LYS A 7 22.05 -15.72 -0.57
C LYS A 7 20.78 -14.88 -0.47
N LEU A 8 20.97 -13.59 -0.27
CA LEU A 8 19.98 -12.55 -0.50
C LEU A 8 20.58 -11.60 -1.54
N ALA A 9 19.92 -11.45 -2.68
CA ALA A 9 20.28 -10.52 -3.74
C ALA A 9 19.20 -9.46 -3.87
N VAL A 10 19.59 -8.24 -4.24
CA VAL A 10 18.66 -7.15 -4.54
C VAL A 10 19.05 -6.47 -5.84
N THR A 11 18.06 -6.10 -6.64
CA THR A 11 18.23 -5.43 -7.93
C THR A 11 17.42 -4.14 -7.96
N ASP A 12 18.03 -3.05 -8.39
CA ASP A 12 17.35 -1.79 -8.74
C ASP A 12 16.69 -1.95 -10.12
N VAL A 13 15.36 -1.97 -10.17
CA VAL A 13 14.58 -2.08 -11.40
C VAL A 13 13.73 -0.83 -11.56
N ARG A 14 13.81 -0.17 -12.72
CA ARG A 14 13.04 1.05 -13.01
C ARG A 14 12.36 0.97 -14.36
N PHE A 15 11.11 1.40 -14.42
CA PHE A 15 10.31 1.46 -15.63
C PHE A 15 10.05 2.92 -15.98
N PRO A 16 10.21 3.33 -17.26
CA PRO A 16 10.11 4.72 -17.67
C PRO A 16 8.65 5.17 -17.85
N THR A 17 7.84 5.03 -16.79
CA THR A 17 6.40 5.37 -16.80
C THR A 17 6.14 6.87 -16.97
N SER A 18 7.11 7.71 -16.60
CA SER A 18 7.03 9.16 -16.76
C SER A 18 6.91 9.60 -18.23
N LEU A 19 7.44 8.81 -19.18
CA LEU A 19 7.38 9.12 -20.62
C LEU A 19 5.95 9.27 -21.14
N GLU A 20 5.04 8.49 -20.58
CA GLU A 20 3.62 8.50 -20.93
C GLU A 20 2.74 9.03 -19.79
N GLN A 21 3.34 9.62 -18.76
CA GLN A 21 2.66 10.18 -17.58
C GLN A 21 1.81 9.16 -16.80
N HIS A 22 2.14 7.87 -16.91
CA HIS A 22 1.47 6.82 -16.14
C HIS A 22 1.78 6.99 -14.65
N GLY A 23 0.74 6.98 -13.81
CA GLY A 23 0.88 7.16 -12.37
C GLY A 23 1.00 8.61 -11.91
N SER A 24 0.99 9.59 -12.83
CA SER A 24 1.09 11.01 -12.47
C SER A 24 -0.08 11.48 -11.60
N ASP A 25 0.24 12.26 -10.57
CA ASP A 25 -0.70 12.85 -9.62
C ASP A 25 -0.28 14.28 -9.18
N ALA A 26 -1.00 14.87 -8.23
CA ALA A 26 -0.77 16.25 -7.78
C ALA A 26 0.61 16.45 -7.10
N MET A 27 1.15 15.40 -6.50
CA MET A 27 2.42 15.39 -5.78
C MET A 27 3.55 14.80 -6.63
N HIS A 28 3.30 13.66 -7.29
CA HIS A 28 4.25 12.93 -8.13
C HIS A 28 3.88 13.14 -9.60
N ARG A 29 4.45 14.16 -10.23
CA ARG A 29 4.08 14.54 -11.60
C ARG A 29 4.68 13.64 -12.67
N ASP A 30 5.87 13.10 -12.42
CA ASP A 30 6.68 12.33 -13.36
C ASP A 30 7.26 11.05 -12.72
N PRO A 31 6.42 10.14 -12.15
CA PRO A 31 6.94 8.97 -11.48
C PRO A 31 7.50 7.95 -12.48
N ASP A 32 8.68 7.41 -12.17
CA ASP A 32 9.22 6.21 -12.82
C ASP A 32 9.05 5.03 -11.88
N TYR A 33 8.02 4.22 -12.12
CA TYR A 33 7.68 3.08 -11.29
C TYR A 33 8.89 2.18 -11.15
N SER A 34 9.32 1.95 -9.92
CA SER A 34 10.59 1.31 -9.60
C SER A 34 10.42 0.31 -8.46
N ALA A 35 11.31 -0.66 -8.42
CA ALA A 35 11.31 -1.72 -7.42
C ALA A 35 12.73 -1.99 -6.93
N ALA A 36 12.89 -2.05 -5.60
CA ALA A 36 14.01 -2.75 -5.00
C ALA A 36 13.62 -4.23 -4.92
N TYR A 37 14.05 -5.01 -5.92
CA TYR A 37 13.60 -6.38 -6.15
C TYR A 37 14.53 -7.38 -5.45
N VAL A 38 14.00 -8.14 -4.50
CA VAL A 38 14.75 -9.05 -3.62
C VAL A 38 14.55 -10.50 -4.03
N VAL A 39 15.65 -11.24 -4.09
CA VAL A 39 15.68 -12.69 -4.32
C VAL A 39 16.44 -13.37 -3.19
N ILE A 40 15.75 -14.24 -2.45
CA ILE A 40 16.34 -15.13 -1.44
C ILE A 40 16.56 -16.49 -2.09
N SER A 41 17.75 -17.06 -1.98
CA SER A 41 18.09 -18.41 -2.50
C SER A 41 18.50 -19.34 -1.37
N THR A 42 18.07 -20.59 -1.44
CA THR A 42 18.43 -21.64 -0.48
C THR A 42 19.43 -22.65 -1.04
N ASP A 43 20.03 -23.44 -0.15
CA ASP A 43 20.96 -24.54 -0.46
C ASP A 43 20.34 -25.68 -1.28
N VAL A 44 19.03 -25.84 -1.22
CA VAL A 44 18.28 -26.83 -2.01
C VAL A 44 17.75 -26.27 -3.34
N GLY A 45 18.12 -25.04 -3.70
CA GLY A 45 17.71 -24.40 -4.96
C GLY A 45 16.33 -23.75 -4.94
N LEU A 46 15.61 -23.79 -3.81
CA LEU A 46 14.35 -23.06 -3.63
C LEU A 46 14.63 -21.55 -3.54
N ARG A 47 13.73 -20.73 -4.08
CA ARG A 47 13.88 -19.27 -4.10
C ARG A 47 12.60 -18.57 -3.67
N GLY A 48 12.78 -17.46 -2.94
CA GLY A 48 11.72 -16.52 -2.59
C GLY A 48 11.94 -15.17 -3.23
N TYR A 49 10.86 -14.50 -3.61
CA TYR A 49 10.86 -13.25 -4.34
C TYR A 49 10.03 -12.21 -3.61
N GLY A 50 10.58 -11.02 -3.43
CA GLY A 50 9.90 -9.90 -2.80
C GLY A 50 10.31 -8.60 -3.45
N LEU A 51 9.52 -7.56 -3.22
CA LEU A 51 9.85 -6.22 -3.66
C LEU A 51 9.25 -5.20 -2.71
N THR A 52 9.78 -4.00 -2.79
CA THR A 52 9.09 -2.79 -2.35
C THR A 52 9.09 -1.78 -3.49
N PHE A 53 8.05 -0.96 -3.54
CA PHE A 53 7.79 -0.02 -4.62
C PHE A 53 8.34 1.37 -4.29
N THR A 54 8.86 2.05 -5.31
CA THR A 54 9.25 3.46 -5.27
C THR A 54 8.96 4.09 -6.64
N VAL A 55 9.18 5.40 -6.78
CA VAL A 55 8.84 6.17 -8.00
C VAL A 55 10.07 6.77 -8.71
N GLY A 56 11.22 6.09 -8.65
CA GLY A 56 12.40 6.44 -9.43
C GLY A 56 13.62 6.74 -8.56
N ARG A 57 13.97 8.01 -8.40
CA ARG A 57 15.08 8.45 -7.53
C ARG A 57 14.85 7.96 -6.09
N GLY A 58 15.89 7.45 -5.43
CA GLY A 58 15.80 6.89 -4.09
C GLY A 58 15.64 5.36 -4.05
N THR A 59 15.33 4.70 -5.18
CA THR A 59 15.32 3.23 -5.26
C THR A 59 16.67 2.65 -4.82
N GLU A 60 17.76 3.28 -5.25
CA GLU A 60 19.13 2.88 -4.92
C GLU A 60 19.42 2.92 -3.41
N ILE A 61 18.75 3.82 -2.68
CA ILE A 61 18.90 3.95 -1.23
C ILE A 61 18.19 2.78 -0.53
N VAL A 62 17.01 2.38 -1.04
CA VAL A 62 16.29 1.21 -0.53
C VAL A 62 17.07 -0.08 -0.83
N VAL A 63 17.67 -0.19 -2.00
CA VAL A 63 18.57 -1.30 -2.37
C VAL A 63 19.73 -1.41 -1.37
N CYS A 64 20.40 -0.29 -1.06
CA CYS A 64 21.46 -0.26 -0.06
C CYS A 64 20.96 -0.70 1.34
N ALA A 65 19.77 -0.27 1.74
CA ALA A 65 19.17 -0.71 3.01
C ALA A 65 18.86 -2.22 3.03
N VAL A 66 18.42 -2.80 1.90
CA VAL A 66 18.23 -4.26 1.77
C VAL A 66 19.57 -5.00 1.91
N GLU A 67 20.64 -4.51 1.27
CA GLU A 67 21.98 -5.09 1.41
C GLU A 67 22.47 -5.06 2.86
N ALA A 68 22.21 -3.96 3.58
CA ALA A 68 22.55 -3.84 5.00
C ALA A 68 21.79 -4.86 5.88
N LEU A 69 20.57 -5.25 5.50
CA LEU A 69 19.79 -6.28 6.21
C LEU A 69 20.24 -7.71 5.87
N ALA A 70 21.02 -7.94 4.80
CA ALA A 70 21.37 -9.28 4.34
C ALA A 70 22.09 -10.13 5.40
N GLY A 71 22.93 -9.51 6.23
CA GLY A 71 23.64 -10.18 7.33
C GLY A 71 22.73 -10.73 8.43
N LEU A 72 21.50 -10.21 8.55
CA LEU A 72 20.50 -10.71 9.49
C LEU A 72 19.69 -11.89 8.94
N VAL A 73 19.78 -12.16 7.63
CA VAL A 73 18.95 -13.15 6.92
C VAL A 73 19.78 -14.33 6.45
N VAL A 74 20.93 -14.08 5.83
CA VAL A 74 21.80 -15.15 5.28
C VAL A 74 22.32 -16.04 6.40
N GLY A 75 22.25 -17.35 6.18
CA GLY A 75 22.67 -18.36 7.14
C GLY A 75 21.54 -18.94 7.99
N LYS A 76 20.39 -18.26 8.10
CA LYS A 76 19.19 -18.81 8.74
C LYS A 76 18.54 -19.87 7.88
N SER A 77 17.84 -20.81 8.50
CA SER A 77 16.94 -21.72 7.81
C SER A 77 15.51 -21.17 7.78
N LEU A 78 14.75 -21.57 6.76
CA LEU A 78 13.34 -21.23 6.66
C LEU A 78 12.55 -21.76 7.87
N GLU A 79 12.91 -22.94 8.36
CA GLU A 79 12.24 -23.61 9.49
C GLU A 79 12.46 -22.85 10.80
N GLU A 80 13.69 -22.37 11.04
CA GLU A 80 13.98 -21.47 12.17
C GLU A 80 13.10 -20.22 12.10
N ILE A 81 12.97 -19.62 10.92
CA ILE A 81 12.16 -18.41 10.72
C ILE A 81 10.67 -18.71 10.97
N ILE A 82 10.12 -19.78 10.40
CA ILE A 82 8.69 -20.11 10.56
C ILE A 82 8.38 -20.45 12.03
N SER A 83 9.29 -21.13 12.74
CA SER A 83 9.08 -21.51 14.14
C SER A 83 8.97 -20.33 15.10
N ASP A 84 9.57 -19.18 14.75
CA ASP A 84 9.46 -17.92 15.49
C ASP A 84 9.44 -16.72 14.53
N PHE A 85 8.38 -16.66 13.71
CA PHE A 85 8.27 -15.63 12.68
C PHE A 85 8.19 -14.21 13.29
N ARG A 86 7.53 -14.09 14.45
CA ARG A 86 7.46 -12.86 15.24
C ARG A 86 8.86 -12.42 15.71
N GLY A 87 9.68 -13.34 16.17
CA GLY A 87 11.08 -13.08 16.53
C GLY A 87 11.91 -12.67 15.32
N PHE A 88 11.72 -13.31 14.16
CA PHE A 88 12.38 -12.91 12.91
C PHE A 88 11.96 -11.51 12.45
N TYR A 89 10.67 -11.17 12.50
CA TYR A 89 10.19 -9.82 12.25
C TYR A 89 10.86 -8.80 13.19
N ARG A 90 10.95 -9.13 14.49
CA ARG A 90 11.61 -8.27 15.48
C ARG A 90 13.12 -8.14 15.24
N LEU A 91 13.79 -9.19 14.76
CA LEU A 91 15.20 -9.11 14.37
C LEU A 91 15.41 -8.03 13.30
N LEU A 92 14.55 -7.98 12.28
CA LEU A 92 14.65 -7.00 11.19
C LEU A 92 14.19 -5.58 11.57
N THR A 93 13.29 -5.44 12.56
CA THR A 93 12.67 -4.15 12.91
C THR A 93 13.17 -3.55 14.23
N SER A 94 13.85 -4.34 15.05
CA SER A 94 14.28 -3.98 16.40
C SER A 94 15.75 -4.26 16.67
N ASP A 95 16.56 -4.51 15.63
CA ASP A 95 18.00 -4.39 15.76
C ASP A 95 18.37 -3.00 16.30
N GLY A 96 19.26 -2.96 17.30
CA GLY A 96 19.51 -1.74 18.08
C GLY A 96 19.99 -0.55 17.25
N GLN A 97 20.72 -0.81 16.16
CA GLN A 97 21.24 0.25 15.28
C GLN A 97 20.27 0.53 14.13
N MET A 98 19.77 -0.52 13.47
CA MET A 98 18.86 -0.36 12.32
C MET A 98 17.51 0.25 12.73
N ARG A 99 17.06 0.01 13.96
CA ARG A 99 15.84 0.65 14.48
C ARG A 99 15.97 2.17 14.54
N TRP A 100 17.17 2.72 14.75
CA TRP A 100 17.40 4.16 14.90
C TRP A 100 17.14 4.95 13.60
N ILE A 101 17.31 4.32 12.44
CA ILE A 101 17.07 4.94 11.12
C ILE A 101 15.62 4.82 10.62
N GLY A 102 14.72 4.25 11.44
CA GLY A 102 13.27 4.24 11.22
C GLY A 102 12.58 4.98 12.36
N PRO A 103 12.18 4.28 13.44
CA PRO A 103 11.82 2.86 13.54
C PRO A 103 10.51 2.56 12.81
N GLU A 104 10.42 1.38 12.17
CA GLU A 104 9.18 0.91 11.50
C GLU A 104 8.57 1.97 10.54
N LYS A 105 9.42 2.74 9.85
CA LYS A 105 9.05 3.72 8.84
C LYS A 105 10.16 3.96 7.83
N GLY A 106 9.81 4.59 6.70
CA GLY A 106 10.77 5.06 5.70
C GLY A 106 11.60 3.94 5.05
N VAL A 107 12.79 4.31 4.58
CA VAL A 107 13.67 3.45 3.76
C VAL A 107 13.95 2.10 4.42
N ILE A 108 14.32 2.08 5.70
CA ILE A 108 14.68 0.84 6.38
C ILE A 108 13.47 -0.10 6.48
N HIS A 109 12.25 0.44 6.65
CA HIS A 109 11.06 -0.38 6.75
C HIS A 109 10.56 -0.85 5.37
N LEU A 110 10.75 -0.05 4.31
CA LEU A 110 10.56 -0.48 2.93
C LEU A 110 11.49 -1.65 2.58
N ALA A 111 12.77 -1.57 2.97
CA ALA A 111 13.73 -2.66 2.79
C ALA A 111 13.31 -3.92 3.56
N THR A 112 12.92 -3.76 4.84
CA THR A 112 12.39 -4.86 5.65
C THR A 112 11.14 -5.51 5.02
N ALA A 113 10.23 -4.72 4.45
CA ALA A 113 9.05 -5.23 3.76
C ALA A 113 9.43 -6.08 2.53
N ALA A 114 10.38 -5.64 1.71
CA ALA A 114 10.84 -6.41 0.55
C ALA A 114 11.44 -7.77 0.96
N VAL A 115 12.23 -7.80 2.04
CA VAL A 115 12.82 -9.02 2.60
C VAL A 115 11.75 -9.94 3.18
N LEU A 116 10.84 -9.42 4.01
CA LEU A 116 9.76 -10.21 4.62
C LEU A 116 8.84 -10.81 3.56
N ASN A 117 8.50 -10.05 2.52
CA ASN A 117 7.68 -10.55 1.41
C ASN A 117 8.41 -11.67 0.63
N ALA A 118 9.74 -11.55 0.45
CA ALA A 118 10.53 -12.63 -0.15
C ALA A 118 10.56 -13.89 0.72
N VAL A 119 10.58 -13.75 2.05
CA VAL A 119 10.48 -14.88 2.98
C VAL A 119 9.08 -15.52 2.94
N TRP A 120 8.02 -14.72 2.90
CA TRP A 120 6.65 -15.23 2.73
C TRP A 120 6.47 -15.99 1.42
N ASP A 121 6.98 -15.48 0.30
CA ASP A 121 6.96 -16.17 -0.99
C ASP A 121 7.82 -17.46 -0.95
N LEU A 122 8.99 -17.44 -0.29
CA LEU A 122 9.80 -18.64 -0.08
C LEU A 122 9.02 -19.72 0.69
N TRP A 123 8.36 -19.31 1.77
CA TRP A 123 7.54 -20.20 2.60
C TRP A 123 6.37 -20.79 1.81
N ALA A 124 5.60 -19.95 1.13
CA ALA A 124 4.51 -20.36 0.26
C ALA A 124 4.95 -21.41 -0.79
N ARG A 125 6.11 -21.19 -1.42
CA ARG A 125 6.69 -22.14 -2.39
C ARG A 125 7.15 -23.45 -1.77
N ALA A 126 7.70 -23.41 -0.55
CA ALA A 126 8.09 -24.61 0.16
C ALA A 126 6.87 -25.50 0.49
N GLU A 127 5.73 -24.89 0.80
CA GLU A 127 4.48 -25.60 1.09
C GLU A 127 3.62 -25.93 -0.13
N GLY A 128 3.90 -25.30 -1.28
CA GLY A 128 3.08 -25.41 -2.49
C GLY A 128 1.70 -24.78 -2.33
N LYS A 129 1.56 -23.74 -1.47
CA LYS A 129 0.29 -23.07 -1.15
C LYS A 129 0.49 -21.56 -1.05
N VAL A 130 -0.57 -20.80 -1.30
CA VAL A 130 -0.56 -19.33 -1.11
C VAL A 130 -1.05 -19.03 0.30
N GLY A 131 -0.16 -18.56 1.17
CA GLY A 131 -0.50 -18.12 2.53
C GLY A 131 -0.66 -19.25 3.55
N CYS A 132 -0.89 -18.86 4.80
CA CYS A 132 -1.10 -19.74 5.94
C CYS A 132 -2.61 -19.91 6.20
N GLY A 133 -3.13 -21.14 6.10
CA GLY A 133 -4.55 -21.43 6.32
C GLY A 133 -4.97 -21.66 7.77
N ASP A 134 -4.01 -21.79 8.71
CA ASP A 134 -4.31 -21.96 10.14
C ASP A 134 -4.36 -20.60 10.86
N PRO A 135 -5.52 -20.19 11.43
CA PRO A 135 -5.66 -18.98 12.22
C PRO A 135 -4.59 -18.79 13.30
N LYS A 136 -4.18 -19.86 13.99
CA LYS A 136 -3.17 -19.76 15.06
C LYS A 136 -1.79 -19.41 14.51
N GLN A 137 -1.45 -19.97 13.36
CA GLN A 137 -0.18 -19.71 12.69
C GLN A 137 -0.15 -18.32 12.03
N ILE A 138 -1.29 -17.80 11.55
CA ILE A 138 -1.40 -16.39 11.14
C ILE A 138 -1.10 -15.47 12.35
N VAL A 139 -1.78 -15.71 13.48
CA VAL A 139 -1.63 -14.91 14.69
C VAL A 139 -0.20 -14.97 15.25
N SER A 140 0.45 -16.13 15.20
CA SER A 140 1.84 -16.27 15.66
C SER A 140 2.83 -15.42 14.85
N CYS A 141 2.51 -15.07 13.60
CA CYS A 141 3.35 -14.22 12.75
C CYS A 141 3.24 -12.71 13.06
N ILE A 142 2.21 -12.27 13.79
CA ILE A 142 1.93 -10.85 14.04
C ILE A 142 2.68 -10.36 15.28
N ASP A 143 3.43 -9.25 15.19
CA ASP A 143 3.96 -8.57 16.37
C ASP A 143 2.92 -7.61 16.97
N PHE A 144 2.27 -8.01 18.08
CA PHE A 144 1.25 -7.22 18.79
C PHE A 144 1.80 -6.06 19.63
N ARG A 145 3.11 -5.87 19.67
CA ARG A 145 3.73 -4.75 20.40
C ARG A 145 3.15 -3.41 19.89
N TYR A 146 2.68 -2.61 20.84
CA TYR A 146 2.05 -1.30 20.66
C TYR A 146 0.64 -1.26 20.03
N ILE A 147 -0.06 -2.39 19.93
CA ILE A 147 -1.45 -2.41 19.44
C ILE A 147 -2.43 -3.12 20.39
N THR A 148 -1.97 -3.65 21.52
CA THR A 148 -2.81 -4.45 22.44
C THR A 148 -3.92 -3.66 23.12
N ASP A 149 -3.84 -2.33 23.12
CA ASP A 149 -4.91 -1.42 23.56
C ASP A 149 -6.05 -1.29 22.54
N ALA A 150 -5.84 -1.74 21.29
CA ALA A 150 -6.81 -1.73 20.21
C ALA A 150 -7.18 -3.14 19.69
N LEU A 151 -6.22 -4.07 19.67
CA LEU A 151 -6.39 -5.45 19.23
C LEU A 151 -5.39 -6.37 19.95
N THR A 152 -5.92 -7.25 20.79
CA THR A 152 -5.15 -8.29 21.47
C THR A 152 -4.95 -9.53 20.59
N GLU A 153 -4.01 -10.39 20.99
CA GLU A 153 -3.73 -11.65 20.30
C GLU A 153 -4.95 -12.59 20.28
N GLN A 154 -5.71 -12.65 21.39
CA GLN A 154 -6.91 -13.46 21.49
C GLN A 154 -8.04 -12.91 20.61
N GLU A 155 -8.25 -11.60 20.60
CA GLU A 155 -9.27 -10.97 19.75
C GLU A 155 -8.97 -11.20 18.25
N ALA A 156 -7.71 -11.10 17.85
CA ALA A 156 -7.30 -11.41 16.48
C ALA A 156 -7.59 -12.87 16.11
N LEU A 157 -7.33 -13.82 17.02
CA LEU A 157 -7.65 -15.23 16.81
C LEU A 157 -9.17 -15.45 16.70
N ASP A 158 -9.96 -14.82 17.58
CA ASP A 158 -11.41 -14.95 17.59
C ASP A 158 -12.05 -14.39 16.31
N ILE A 159 -11.45 -13.36 15.70
CA ILE A 159 -11.85 -12.84 14.38
C ILE A 159 -11.58 -13.87 13.29
N LEU A 160 -10.36 -14.41 13.25
CA LEU A 160 -9.96 -15.36 12.20
C LEU A 160 -10.73 -16.68 12.27
N MET A 161 -11.06 -17.16 13.47
CA MET A 161 -11.86 -18.38 13.65
C MET A 161 -13.31 -18.24 13.14
N LYS A 162 -13.79 -17.01 12.90
CA LYS A 162 -15.14 -16.74 12.38
C LYS A 162 -15.17 -16.54 10.86
N ALA A 163 -14.02 -16.42 10.19
CA ALA A 163 -13.95 -16.20 8.75
C ALA A 163 -14.35 -17.47 7.97
N GLN A 164 -15.22 -17.35 6.95
CA GLN A 164 -15.81 -18.52 6.24
C GLN A 164 -15.95 -18.35 4.71
N GLU A 165 -15.21 -17.47 4.04
CA GLU A 165 -15.55 -17.06 2.66
C GLU A 165 -14.53 -17.42 1.55
N GLU A 166 -13.63 -18.38 1.78
CA GLU A 166 -12.65 -18.79 0.75
C GLU A 166 -13.32 -19.36 -0.51
N ASP A 167 -14.35 -20.19 -0.35
CA ASP A 167 -15.05 -20.85 -1.46
C ASP A 167 -15.74 -19.87 -2.42
N GLN A 168 -16.25 -18.75 -1.90
CA GLN A 168 -16.89 -17.74 -2.74
C GLN A 168 -15.85 -16.98 -3.56
N MET A 169 -14.74 -16.57 -2.94
CA MET A 169 -13.63 -15.90 -3.62
C MET A 169 -13.05 -16.75 -4.76
N LEU A 170 -12.91 -18.08 -4.55
CA LEU A 170 -12.43 -19.00 -5.59
C LEU A 170 -13.37 -19.12 -6.79
N LYS A 171 -14.68 -18.89 -6.61
CA LYS A 171 -15.69 -18.99 -7.67
C LYS A 171 -15.93 -17.66 -8.38
N GLU A 172 -16.00 -16.58 -7.63
CA GLU A 172 -16.48 -15.28 -8.10
C GLU A 172 -15.36 -14.24 -8.29
N GLY A 173 -14.16 -14.53 -7.77
CA GLY A 173 -13.06 -13.57 -7.69
C GLY A 173 -13.28 -12.53 -6.59
N TYR A 174 -12.57 -11.41 -6.68
CA TYR A 174 -12.68 -10.30 -5.72
C TYR A 174 -13.00 -8.99 -6.46
N PRO A 175 -14.01 -8.22 -6.03
CA PRO A 175 -14.35 -6.94 -6.67
C PRO A 175 -13.18 -5.95 -6.65
N ALA A 176 -12.86 -5.36 -7.79
CA ALA A 176 -11.78 -4.39 -7.94
C ALA A 176 -12.28 -3.00 -8.36
N TYR A 177 -11.39 -2.00 -8.33
CA TYR A 177 -11.57 -0.70 -8.96
C TYR A 177 -10.35 -0.34 -9.80
N THR A 178 -10.49 0.60 -10.73
CA THR A 178 -9.39 1.06 -11.59
C THR A 178 -9.06 2.53 -11.36
N THR A 179 -7.76 2.85 -11.33
CA THR A 179 -7.22 4.22 -11.30
C THR A 179 -6.60 4.61 -12.64
N SER A 180 -6.40 3.63 -13.53
CA SER A 180 -5.61 3.78 -14.76
C SER A 180 -6.25 4.66 -15.82
N CYS A 181 -7.50 5.10 -15.63
CA CYS A 181 -8.21 5.94 -16.60
C CYS A 181 -7.91 7.43 -16.45
N ALA A 182 -7.43 7.88 -15.29
CA ALA A 182 -7.49 9.29 -14.93
C ALA A 182 -6.30 9.77 -14.11
N TRP A 183 -5.08 9.39 -14.52
CA TRP A 183 -3.85 10.04 -14.08
C TRP A 183 -3.88 11.52 -14.47
N MET A 184 -3.17 12.35 -13.69
CA MET A 184 -3.26 13.80 -13.81
C MET A 184 -2.71 14.33 -15.14
N GLY A 185 -1.62 13.74 -15.62
CA GLY A 185 -0.97 14.12 -16.89
C GLY A 185 -1.71 13.70 -18.15
N TYR A 186 -2.83 12.98 -18.04
CA TYR A 186 -3.61 12.55 -19.20
C TYR A 186 -4.50 13.66 -19.75
N SER A 187 -4.52 13.76 -21.09
CA SER A 187 -5.48 14.58 -21.81
C SER A 187 -6.91 14.08 -21.65
N ASP A 188 -7.88 14.96 -21.85
CA ASP A 188 -9.31 14.59 -21.84
C ASP A 188 -9.64 13.51 -22.86
N GLN A 189 -8.97 13.51 -24.01
CA GLN A 189 -9.19 12.49 -25.04
C GLN A 189 -8.75 11.11 -24.56
N GLN A 190 -7.56 11.03 -23.95
CA GLN A 190 -7.04 9.77 -23.38
C GLN A 190 -7.93 9.30 -22.23
N LEU A 191 -8.31 10.19 -21.31
CA LEU A 191 -9.23 9.88 -20.21
C LEU A 191 -10.54 9.29 -20.76
N LYS A 192 -11.12 9.90 -21.79
CA LYS A 192 -12.34 9.39 -22.42
C LYS A 192 -12.15 7.98 -22.97
N GLN A 193 -11.11 7.78 -23.76
CA GLN A 193 -10.83 6.48 -24.35
C GLN A 193 -10.67 5.39 -23.27
N LEU A 194 -9.86 5.66 -22.24
CA LEU A 194 -9.58 4.71 -21.17
C LEU A 194 -10.81 4.43 -20.28
N CYS A 195 -11.67 5.41 -20.04
CA CYS A 195 -12.94 5.19 -19.36
C CYS A 195 -13.87 4.30 -20.19
N THR A 196 -13.96 4.54 -21.51
CA THR A 196 -14.75 3.69 -22.41
C THR A 196 -14.22 2.26 -22.43
N ASP A 197 -12.91 2.06 -22.55
CA ASP A 197 -12.30 0.74 -22.56
C ASP A 197 -12.49 0.01 -21.23
N ALA A 198 -12.38 0.72 -20.11
CA ALA A 198 -12.63 0.15 -18.80
C ALA A 198 -14.11 -0.27 -18.61
N LEU A 199 -15.07 0.54 -19.06
CA LEU A 199 -16.48 0.15 -19.04
C LEU A 199 -16.73 -1.11 -19.88
N ASN A 200 -16.13 -1.20 -21.08
CA ASN A 200 -16.22 -2.37 -21.95
C ASN A 200 -15.59 -3.62 -21.31
N ASN A 201 -14.60 -3.45 -20.44
CA ASN A 201 -13.97 -4.52 -19.65
C ASN A 201 -14.71 -4.84 -18.35
N GLY A 202 -15.89 -4.25 -18.10
CA GLY A 202 -16.73 -4.54 -16.94
C GLY A 202 -16.37 -3.78 -15.66
N TRP A 203 -15.52 -2.75 -15.74
CA TRP A 203 -15.21 -1.92 -14.57
C TRP A 203 -16.40 -1.05 -14.17
N THR A 204 -16.71 -1.03 -12.87
CA THR A 204 -17.83 -0.25 -12.29
C THR A 204 -17.38 0.78 -11.25
N LYS A 205 -16.08 0.81 -10.92
CA LYS A 205 -15.49 1.67 -9.89
C LYS A 205 -14.22 2.32 -10.41
N PHE A 206 -14.17 3.64 -10.34
CA PHE A 206 -13.14 4.47 -10.99
C PHE A 206 -12.56 5.47 -9.98
N LYS A 207 -11.23 5.58 -9.92
CA LYS A 207 -10.53 6.58 -9.11
C LYS A 207 -9.84 7.62 -10.02
N MET A 208 -10.00 8.90 -9.70
CA MET A 208 -9.40 10.03 -10.43
C MET A 208 -8.44 10.81 -9.54
N LYS A 209 -7.29 11.21 -10.10
CA LYS A 209 -6.36 12.12 -9.44
C LYS A 209 -6.87 13.57 -9.48
N VAL A 210 -6.78 14.27 -8.35
CA VAL A 210 -7.18 15.67 -8.14
C VAL A 210 -6.09 16.43 -7.37
N GLY A 211 -6.19 17.75 -7.23
CA GLY A 211 -5.37 18.51 -6.26
C GLY A 211 -4.41 19.54 -6.83
N ALA A 212 -4.22 19.60 -8.14
CA ALA A 212 -3.33 20.59 -8.75
C ALA A 212 -4.03 21.89 -9.13
N ASP A 213 -5.21 21.81 -9.73
CA ASP A 213 -6.02 22.96 -10.15
C ASP A 213 -7.51 22.62 -10.01
N LEU A 214 -8.25 23.47 -9.30
CA LEU A 214 -9.64 23.19 -8.94
C LEU A 214 -10.57 23.19 -10.16
N GLU A 215 -10.33 24.05 -11.14
CA GLU A 215 -11.19 24.13 -12.32
C GLU A 215 -10.96 22.95 -13.26
N ASP A 216 -9.72 22.46 -13.36
CA ASP A 216 -9.41 21.20 -14.02
C ASP A 216 -10.03 20.01 -13.30
N ASP A 217 -9.98 19.95 -11.97
CA ASP A 217 -10.61 18.89 -11.19
C ASP A 217 -12.13 18.87 -11.41
N ILE A 218 -12.79 20.04 -11.39
CA ILE A 218 -14.22 20.17 -11.69
C ILE A 218 -14.53 19.70 -13.11
N ARG A 219 -13.74 20.14 -14.10
CA ARG A 219 -13.91 19.77 -15.51
C ARG A 219 -13.75 18.26 -15.72
N ARG A 220 -12.71 17.65 -15.15
CA ARG A 220 -12.41 16.21 -15.25
C ARG A 220 -13.42 15.35 -14.49
N CYS A 221 -13.83 15.75 -13.27
CA CYS A 221 -14.89 15.09 -12.52
C CYS A 221 -16.20 15.06 -13.31
N ARG A 222 -16.58 16.20 -13.91
CA ARG A 222 -17.77 16.31 -14.76
C ARG A 222 -17.68 15.34 -15.93
N LEU A 223 -16.53 15.31 -16.60
CA LEU A 223 -16.31 14.43 -17.74
C LEU A 223 -16.43 12.95 -17.36
N ILE A 224 -15.69 12.49 -16.35
CA ILE A 224 -15.77 11.08 -15.90
C ILE A 224 -17.19 10.74 -15.48
N ARG A 225 -17.85 11.58 -14.69
CA ARG A 225 -19.21 11.33 -14.23
C ARG A 225 -20.20 11.17 -15.38
N GLN A 226 -20.07 11.97 -16.44
CA GLN A 226 -20.90 11.83 -17.65
C GLN A 226 -20.64 10.50 -18.37
N MET A 227 -19.41 10.02 -18.37
CA MET A 227 -19.03 8.79 -19.06
C MET A 227 -19.43 7.52 -18.31
N ILE A 228 -19.12 7.45 -17.02
CA ILE A 228 -19.40 6.25 -16.21
C ILE A 228 -20.86 6.19 -15.77
N GLY A 229 -21.61 7.29 -15.93
CA GLY A 229 -23.01 7.37 -15.53
C GLY A 229 -23.22 7.50 -14.02
N PRO A 230 -24.49 7.54 -13.58
CA PRO A 230 -24.83 7.81 -12.19
C PRO A 230 -24.66 6.61 -11.25
N ASP A 231 -24.68 5.39 -11.79
CA ASP A 231 -24.69 4.14 -11.01
C ASP A 231 -23.29 3.60 -10.70
N ASN A 232 -22.30 3.94 -11.53
CA ASN A 232 -20.91 3.57 -11.30
C ASN A 232 -20.26 4.46 -10.22
N THR A 233 -19.31 3.87 -9.50
CA THR A 233 -18.63 4.53 -8.38
C THR A 233 -17.49 5.41 -8.89
N LEU A 234 -17.44 6.65 -8.42
CA LEU A 234 -16.32 7.57 -8.59
C LEU A 234 -15.63 7.76 -7.25
N MET A 235 -14.30 7.73 -7.23
CA MET A 235 -13.47 8.11 -6.10
C MET A 235 -12.47 9.17 -6.58
N ILE A 236 -11.98 10.00 -5.67
CA ILE A 236 -10.97 11.01 -5.96
C ILE A 236 -9.79 10.87 -5.01
N ASP A 237 -8.61 11.29 -5.44
CA ASP A 237 -7.35 11.09 -4.72
C ASP A 237 -6.42 12.30 -4.92
N ALA A 238 -6.03 12.92 -3.81
CA ALA A 238 -5.26 14.17 -3.82
C ALA A 238 -3.77 13.99 -3.51
N ASN A 239 -3.33 12.77 -3.16
CA ASN A 239 -1.93 12.47 -2.83
C ASN A 239 -1.30 13.51 -1.89
N GLN A 240 -1.99 13.76 -0.78
CA GLN A 240 -1.52 14.50 0.40
C GLN A 240 -1.39 16.02 0.18
N ARG A 241 -2.02 16.55 -0.87
CA ARG A 241 -1.66 17.86 -1.39
C ARG A 241 -2.04 19.05 -0.51
N TRP A 242 -3.10 18.94 0.27
CA TRP A 242 -3.74 20.10 0.90
C TRP A 242 -3.60 20.11 2.41
N ASP A 243 -3.65 21.31 2.99
CA ASP A 243 -3.96 21.49 4.41
C ASP A 243 -5.45 21.19 4.68
N VAL A 244 -5.81 20.98 5.95
CA VAL A 244 -7.18 20.61 6.38
C VAL A 244 -8.27 21.54 5.83
N GLY A 245 -8.10 22.85 5.96
CA GLY A 245 -9.10 23.82 5.53
C GLY A 245 -9.26 23.87 4.00
N GLU A 246 -8.14 23.76 3.29
CA GLU A 246 -8.12 23.72 1.83
C GLU A 246 -8.78 22.43 1.33
N ALA A 247 -8.46 21.27 1.89
CA ALA A 247 -9.08 19.99 1.54
C ALA A 247 -10.61 20.04 1.68
N ILE A 248 -11.12 20.58 2.79
CA ILE A 248 -12.58 20.72 3.00
C ILE A 248 -13.18 21.61 1.92
N ALA A 249 -12.60 22.79 1.68
CA ALA A 249 -13.12 23.73 0.69
C ALA A 249 -13.09 23.15 -0.73
N TRP A 250 -11.99 22.49 -1.10
CA TRP A 250 -11.77 21.90 -2.41
C TRP A 250 -12.73 20.75 -2.69
N VAL A 251 -12.78 19.76 -1.80
CA VAL A 251 -13.63 18.58 -1.98
C VAL A 251 -15.12 18.95 -1.94
N SER A 252 -15.49 19.97 -1.16
CA SER A 252 -16.86 20.49 -1.14
C SER A 252 -17.32 21.00 -2.52
N ARG A 253 -16.41 21.57 -3.32
CA ARG A 253 -16.69 22.00 -4.70
C ARG A 253 -16.86 20.84 -5.67
N LEU A 254 -16.36 19.66 -5.34
CA LEU A 254 -16.49 18.43 -6.13
C LEU A 254 -17.70 17.57 -5.73
N ALA A 255 -18.45 17.97 -4.69
CA ALA A 255 -19.56 17.20 -4.15
C ALA A 255 -20.70 16.94 -5.14
N GLU A 256 -20.92 17.85 -6.11
CA GLU A 256 -21.92 17.67 -7.16
C GLU A 256 -21.70 16.40 -8.01
N PHE A 257 -20.45 15.91 -8.07
CA PHE A 257 -20.08 14.70 -8.83
C PHE A 257 -20.20 13.40 -8.01
N ARG A 258 -20.63 13.51 -6.75
CA ARG A 258 -20.87 12.40 -5.81
C ARG A 258 -19.68 11.42 -5.71
N PRO A 259 -18.46 11.88 -5.39
CA PRO A 259 -17.36 10.97 -5.10
C PRO A 259 -17.67 10.16 -3.83
N LEU A 260 -17.38 8.86 -3.86
CA LEU A 260 -17.58 7.96 -2.74
C LEU A 260 -16.65 8.29 -1.58
N TRP A 261 -15.40 8.62 -1.89
CA TRP A 261 -14.39 9.10 -0.97
C TRP A 261 -13.40 10.05 -1.64
N ILE A 262 -12.73 10.85 -0.80
CA ILE A 262 -11.45 11.49 -1.09
C ILE A 262 -10.32 10.72 -0.40
N GLU A 263 -9.30 10.35 -1.16
CA GLU A 263 -8.12 9.63 -0.70
C GLU A 263 -6.95 10.60 -0.46
N GLU A 264 -6.23 10.39 0.65
CA GLU A 264 -5.10 11.20 1.10
C GLU A 264 -5.29 12.71 0.89
N PRO A 265 -6.33 13.33 1.49
CA PRO A 265 -6.56 14.77 1.31
C PRO A 265 -5.44 15.65 1.89
N THR A 266 -4.70 15.14 2.88
CA THR A 266 -3.62 15.84 3.60
C THR A 266 -2.49 14.86 3.93
N SER A 267 -1.45 15.33 4.62
CA SER A 267 -0.32 14.55 5.12
C SER A 267 -0.73 13.19 5.72
N PRO A 268 -0.05 12.09 5.37
CA PRO A 268 -0.39 10.74 5.85
C PRO A 268 -0.17 10.58 7.36
N ASP A 269 0.60 11.49 7.98
CA ASP A 269 0.83 11.52 9.42
C ASP A 269 -0.26 12.32 10.19
N ASP A 270 -1.08 13.13 9.50
CA ASP A 270 -2.06 14.00 10.16
C ASP A 270 -3.41 13.29 10.40
N ILE A 271 -3.41 12.41 11.40
CA ILE A 271 -4.60 11.64 11.82
C ILE A 271 -5.75 12.56 12.22
N LEU A 272 -5.46 13.63 12.97
CA LEU A 272 -6.49 14.56 13.45
C LEU A 272 -7.02 15.44 12.32
N GLY A 273 -6.17 15.82 11.37
CA GLY A 273 -6.57 16.49 10.14
C GLY A 273 -7.50 15.62 9.31
N HIS A 274 -7.14 14.35 9.08
CA HIS A 274 -8.04 13.39 8.41
C HIS A 274 -9.39 13.25 9.12
N ALA A 275 -9.40 13.18 10.47
CA ALA A 275 -10.64 13.13 11.25
C ALA A 275 -11.48 14.41 11.11
N ALA A 276 -10.85 15.59 11.12
CA ALA A 276 -11.53 16.87 10.93
C ALA A 276 -12.13 16.99 9.51
N ILE A 277 -11.37 16.61 8.48
CA ILE A 277 -11.84 16.58 7.08
C ILE A 277 -13.01 15.61 6.94
N SER A 278 -12.90 14.41 7.49
CA SER A 278 -13.96 13.39 7.46
C SER A 278 -15.26 13.89 8.08
N LYS A 279 -15.17 14.52 9.27
CA LYS A 279 -16.33 15.11 9.95
C LYS A 279 -16.99 16.22 9.12
N ALA A 280 -16.20 17.06 8.47
CA ALA A 280 -16.71 18.18 7.66
C ALA A 280 -17.35 17.73 6.34
N LEU A 281 -16.85 16.64 5.73
CA LEU A 281 -17.34 16.13 4.45
C LEU A 281 -18.51 15.13 4.59
N ALA A 282 -18.70 14.53 5.76
CA ALA A 282 -19.79 13.59 6.01
C ALA A 282 -21.21 14.12 5.65
N PRO A 283 -21.58 15.39 5.94
CA PRO A 283 -22.87 15.96 5.51
C PRO A 283 -23.06 16.02 3.99
N LEU A 284 -21.97 16.00 3.22
CA LEU A 284 -21.98 15.97 1.75
C LEU A 284 -22.01 14.53 1.20
N GLY A 285 -22.03 13.52 2.07
CA GLY A 285 -22.02 12.10 1.69
C GLY A 285 -20.67 11.59 1.19
N ILE A 286 -19.58 12.32 1.43
CA ILE A 286 -18.23 11.99 0.97
C ILE A 286 -17.42 11.41 2.13
N ARG A 287 -16.86 10.21 1.94
CA ARG A 287 -15.97 9.57 2.92
C ARG A 287 -14.51 10.02 2.74
N VAL A 288 -13.66 9.70 3.71
CA VAL A 288 -12.21 9.93 3.63
C VAL A 288 -11.49 8.59 3.70
N ALA A 289 -10.50 8.39 2.84
CA ALA A 289 -9.60 7.25 2.82
C ALA A 289 -8.13 7.70 2.93
N THR A 290 -7.29 6.87 3.52
CA THR A 290 -5.82 7.04 3.58
C THR A 290 -5.19 5.68 3.87
N GLY A 291 -3.91 5.49 3.59
CA GLY A 291 -3.24 4.23 3.93
C GLY A 291 -1.99 3.89 3.15
N GLU A 292 -1.85 4.34 1.90
CA GLU A 292 -0.75 3.91 1.02
C GLU A 292 0.63 4.34 1.54
N GLN A 293 0.71 5.46 2.26
CA GLN A 293 1.92 5.92 2.94
C GLN A 293 1.87 5.80 4.47
N THR A 294 0.84 5.16 5.04
CA THR A 294 0.78 4.91 6.49
C THR A 294 1.93 3.99 6.90
N HIS A 295 2.84 4.51 7.70
CA HIS A 295 4.15 3.89 7.89
C HIS A 295 4.13 2.54 8.62
N GLN A 296 3.18 2.31 9.54
CA GLN A 296 3.13 1.12 10.40
C GLN A 296 1.72 0.90 10.99
N LYS A 297 1.52 -0.28 11.58
CA LYS A 297 0.29 -0.68 12.31
C LYS A 297 -0.13 0.29 13.43
N LYS A 298 0.83 1.02 14.00
CA LYS A 298 0.58 1.98 15.08
C LYS A 298 0.45 3.39 14.52
N CYS A 299 -0.73 3.98 14.69
CA CYS A 299 -0.90 5.42 14.64
C CYS A 299 -0.30 6.04 15.91
N THR A 300 0.78 6.82 15.77
CA THR A 300 1.35 7.57 16.91
C THR A 300 1.02 9.03 16.70
N LEU A 301 0.10 9.57 17.50
CA LEU A 301 -0.04 11.02 17.64
C LEU A 301 1.23 11.54 18.31
N HIS A 302 2.18 12.05 17.53
CA HIS A 302 3.29 12.84 18.06
C HIS A 302 2.77 14.23 18.44
N HIS A 303 1.80 14.30 19.35
CA HIS A 303 1.66 15.52 20.14
C HIS A 303 2.82 15.53 21.12
N GLN A 304 3.85 16.26 20.70
CA GLN A 304 4.91 16.75 21.56
C GLN A 304 4.29 17.28 22.85
N CYS A 305 4.92 16.93 23.96
CA CYS A 305 4.77 17.59 25.23
C CYS A 305 4.70 19.11 25.03
N VAL A 306 3.57 19.69 25.40
CA VAL A 306 3.49 21.02 26.00
C VAL A 306 2.56 20.92 27.20
#